data_AF-A0A2R6S6X1-F1
#
_entry.id   AF-A0A2R6S6X1-F1
#
_cell.length_a   1.000
_cell.length_b   1.000
_cell.length_c   1.000
_cell.angle_alpha   90.00
_cell.angle_beta   90.00
_cell.angle_gamma   90.00
#
_symmetry.space_group_name_H-M   'P 1'
#
loop_
_entity.id
_entity.type
_entity.pdbx_description
1 polymer ?
#
loop_
_entity_poly.entity_id
_entity_poly.type
_entity_poly.pdbx_seq_one_letter_code
_entity_poly.pdbx_strand_id
1 'polypeptide(L)'
;MPPPPPKPAAAHKLELTTNSLRNTTMAVADDTIFYEIVTRFWHPHLTKIHRNDLENLVVETVAEIERVPGREPRVRFGGDKGEWVGADAFVQFDEERG
;
A
#
# COMPACT_ATOMS: atom_id res chain seq x y z
N MET A 1 31.79 -41.99 -16.13
CA MET A 1 31.61 -40.63 -15.59
C MET A 1 30.14 -40.46 -15.24
N PRO A 2 29.79 -40.04 -14.01
CA PRO A 2 28.41 -39.66 -13.72
C PRO A 2 28.03 -38.43 -14.57
N PRO A 3 26.75 -38.26 -14.94
CA PRO A 3 26.29 -37.10 -15.69
C PRO A 3 26.51 -35.82 -14.88
N PRO A 4 26.75 -34.67 -15.54
CA PRO A 4 26.89 -33.38 -14.86
C PRO A 4 25.62 -33.08 -14.04
N PRO A 5 25.75 -32.38 -12.90
CA PRO A 5 24.60 -31.92 -12.15
C PRO A 5 23.68 -31.07 -13.06
N PRO A 6 22.36 -31.23 -12.97
CA PRO A 6 21.44 -30.39 -13.72
C PRO A 6 21.65 -28.92 -13.33
N LYS A 7 21.58 -28.04 -14.32
CA LYS A 7 21.63 -26.59 -14.07
C LYS A 7 20.49 -26.20 -13.12
N PRO A 8 20.72 -25.28 -12.17
CA PRO A 8 19.65 -24.71 -11.37
C PRO A 8 18.55 -24.16 -12.27
N ALA A 9 17.29 -24.37 -11.89
CA ALA A 9 16.17 -23.77 -12.60
C ALA A 9 16.33 -22.25 -12.65
N ALA A 10 15.94 -21.64 -13.78
CA ALA A 10 15.99 -20.19 -13.93
C ALA A 10 15.13 -19.51 -12.87
N ALA A 11 15.62 -18.40 -12.30
CA ALA A 11 14.85 -17.62 -11.33
C ALA A 11 13.57 -17.09 -12.00
N HIS A 12 12.42 -17.34 -11.40
CA HIS A 12 11.15 -16.76 -11.85
C HIS A 12 11.15 -15.26 -11.56
N LYS A 13 11.01 -14.43 -12.61
CA LYS A 13 10.88 -12.97 -12.48
C LYS A 13 9.47 -12.56 -12.92
N LEU A 14 8.72 -11.97 -12.00
CA LEU A 14 7.44 -11.31 -12.27
C LEU A 14 7.69 -9.81 -12.39
N GLU A 15 7.29 -9.20 -13.51
CA GLU A 15 7.37 -7.75 -13.73
C GLU A 15 5.99 -7.24 -14.13
N LEU A 16 5.43 -6.34 -13.33
CA LEU A 16 4.12 -5.74 -13.57
C LEU A 16 4.09 -4.28 -13.13
N THR A 17 3.36 -3.45 -13.86
CA THR A 17 3.09 -2.05 -13.51
C THR A 17 1.59 -1.90 -13.33
N THR A 18 1.16 -1.45 -12.15
CA THR A 18 -0.27 -1.26 -11.83
C THR A 18 -0.44 -0.06 -10.91
N ASN A 19 -1.60 0.59 -11.01
CA ASN A 19 -2.03 1.64 -10.08
C ASN A 19 -2.60 1.07 -8.77
N SER A 20 -3.12 -0.16 -8.79
CA SER A 20 -3.65 -0.88 -7.63
C SER A 20 -3.73 -2.39 -7.91
N LEU A 21 -3.42 -3.20 -6.92
CA LEU A 21 -3.57 -4.65 -6.96
C LEU A 21 -3.97 -5.12 -5.56
N ARG A 22 -5.07 -5.87 -5.45
CA ARG A 22 -5.65 -6.19 -4.16
C ARG A 22 -6.26 -7.57 -4.15
N ASN A 23 -5.87 -8.37 -3.16
CA ASN A 23 -6.46 -9.67 -2.84
C ASN A 23 -6.58 -10.57 -4.08
N THR A 24 -5.46 -10.78 -4.77
CA THR A 24 -5.42 -11.53 -6.02
C THR A 24 -4.40 -12.65 -5.94
N THR A 25 -4.65 -13.71 -6.70
CA THR A 25 -3.68 -14.78 -6.95
C THR A 25 -3.18 -14.65 -8.38
N MET A 26 -1.88 -14.77 -8.59
CA MET A 26 -1.25 -14.76 -9.90
C MET A 26 -0.50 -16.08 -10.09
N ALA A 27 -0.70 -16.74 -11.23
CA ALA A 27 0.02 -17.96 -11.58
C ALA A 27 1.15 -17.65 -12.57
N VAL A 28 2.19 -18.47 -12.57
CA VAL A 28 3.12 -18.55 -13.71
C VAL A 28 2.44 -19.19 -14.91
N ALA A 29 3.03 -19.06 -16.11
CA ALA A 29 2.40 -19.45 -17.37
C ALA A 29 1.99 -20.93 -17.49
N ASP A 30 2.58 -21.82 -16.68
CA ASP A 30 2.30 -23.25 -16.66
C ASP A 30 1.47 -23.71 -15.45
N ASP A 31 0.90 -22.76 -14.69
CA ASP A 31 0.08 -23.01 -13.49
C ASP A 31 0.80 -23.84 -12.39
N THR A 32 2.14 -23.91 -12.41
CA THR A 32 2.90 -24.68 -11.42
C THR A 32 3.15 -23.93 -10.11
N ILE A 33 3.15 -22.61 -10.16
CA ILE A 33 3.43 -21.72 -9.03
C ILE A 33 2.37 -20.62 -8.96
N PHE A 34 1.79 -20.44 -7.77
CA PHE A 34 0.82 -19.41 -7.47
C PHE A 34 1.40 -18.43 -6.45
N TYR A 35 1.34 -17.13 -6.75
CA TYR A 35 1.70 -16.03 -5.86
C TYR A 35 0.42 -15.39 -5.32
N GLU A 36 0.27 -15.35 -4.00
CA GLU A 36 -0.85 -14.68 -3.34
C GLU A 36 -0.46 -13.25 -2.94
N ILE A 37 -1.26 -12.28 -3.37
CA ILE A 37 -1.11 -10.88 -3.02
C ILE A 37 -2.18 -10.53 -1.99
N VAL A 38 -1.78 -10.60 -0.72
CA VAL A 38 -2.67 -10.32 0.42
C VAL A 38 -2.45 -8.89 0.92
N THR A 39 -3.47 -8.05 0.84
CA THR A 39 -3.46 -6.79 1.61
C THR A 39 -3.93 -7.11 3.03
N ARG A 40 -3.02 -7.08 4.01
CA ARG A 40 -3.41 -7.26 5.42
C ARG A 40 -4.22 -6.06 5.91
N PHE A 41 -5.35 -6.35 6.56
CA PHE A 41 -6.26 -5.42 7.25
C PHE A 41 -6.81 -4.27 6.40
N TRP A 42 -7.90 -4.53 5.68
CA TRP A 42 -8.73 -3.46 5.14
C TRP A 42 -9.49 -2.75 6.26
N HIS A 43 -9.38 -1.43 6.30
CA HIS A 43 -10.18 -0.59 7.17
C HIS A 43 -11.21 0.15 6.30
N PRO A 44 -12.50 -0.23 6.33
CA PRO A 44 -13.53 0.35 5.45
C PRO A 44 -13.65 1.87 5.54
N HIS A 45 -13.28 2.42 6.69
CA HIS A 45 -13.48 3.82 7.04
C HIS A 45 -12.17 4.60 7.15
N LEU A 46 -11.03 3.97 6.87
CA LEU A 46 -9.71 4.61 7.01
C LEU A 46 -8.95 4.52 5.69
N THR A 47 -8.69 5.69 5.11
CA THR A 47 -7.80 5.83 3.95
C THR A 47 -6.44 6.28 4.45
N LYS A 48 -5.39 5.51 4.13
CA LYS A 48 -4.00 5.89 4.44
C LYS A 48 -3.34 6.45 3.17
N ILE A 49 -2.62 7.56 3.33
CA ILE A 49 -1.82 8.18 2.29
C ILE A 49 -0.36 7.87 2.61
N HIS A 50 0.29 7.18 1.68
CA HIS A 50 1.68 6.80 1.82
C HIS A 50 2.57 7.63 0.88
N ARG A 51 3.70 8.10 1.41
CA ARG A 51 4.82 8.57 0.60
C ARG A 51 5.78 7.40 0.41
N ASN A 52 6.10 7.11 -0.84
CA ASN A 52 7.09 6.10 -1.19
C ASN A 52 8.41 6.79 -1.54
N ASP A 53 9.43 6.57 -0.72
CA ASP A 53 10.81 6.97 -0.97
C ASP A 53 11.55 5.78 -1.59
N LEU A 54 11.70 5.83 -2.92
CA LEU A 54 12.31 4.75 -3.69
C LEU A 54 13.83 4.65 -3.51
N GLU A 55 14.51 5.75 -3.17
CA GLU A 55 15.96 5.76 -2.96
C GLU A 55 16.32 5.04 -1.66
N ASN A 56 15.54 5.31 -0.61
CA ASN A 56 15.73 4.70 0.70
C ASN A 56 14.93 3.41 0.89
N LEU A 57 14.10 3.03 -0.09
CA LEU A 57 13.18 1.89 -0.04
C LEU A 57 12.24 1.94 1.18
N VAL A 58 11.78 3.15 1.53
CA VAL A 58 10.90 3.38 2.70
C VAL A 58 9.51 3.79 2.23
N VAL A 59 8.49 3.13 2.78
CA VAL A 59 7.10 3.55 2.65
C VAL A 59 6.64 4.14 3.98
N GLU A 60 6.32 5.43 3.99
CA GLU A 60 5.88 6.15 5.18
C GLU A 60 4.40 6.54 5.04
N THR A 61 3.58 6.24 6.05
CA THR A 61 2.23 6.83 6.14
C THR A 61 2.37 8.30 6.52
N VAL A 62 2.03 9.20 5.61
CA VAL A 62 2.17 10.65 5.84
C VAL A 62 0.86 11.30 6.25
N ALA A 63 -0.27 10.68 5.92
CA ALA A 63 -1.57 11.16 6.35
C ALA A 63 -2.59 10.04 6.38
N GLU A 64 -3.67 10.26 7.12
CA GLU A 64 -4.83 9.38 7.13
C GLU A 64 -6.13 10.19 7.17
N ILE A 65 -7.16 9.63 6.54
CA ILE A 65 -8.51 10.19 6.47
C ILE A 65 -9.46 9.15 7.03
N GLU A 66 -10.25 9.52 8.05
CA GLU A 66 -11.25 8.66 8.63
C GLU A 66 -12.67 9.16 8.33
N ARG A 67 -13.53 8.26 7.84
CA ARG A 67 -14.95 8.51 7.55
C ARG A 67 -15.81 7.34 8.04
N VAL A 68 -16.09 7.34 9.34
CA VAL A 68 -17.00 6.38 9.97
C VAL A 68 -18.45 6.87 9.84
N PRO A 69 -19.41 6.03 9.45
CA PRO A 69 -20.82 6.40 9.43
C PRO A 69 -21.29 6.93 10.80
N GLY A 70 -21.97 8.08 10.81
CA GLY A 70 -22.47 8.70 12.04
C GLY A 70 -21.43 9.46 12.86
N ARG A 71 -20.22 9.70 12.32
CA ARG A 71 -19.21 10.59 12.90
C ARG A 71 -18.76 11.62 11.88
N GLU A 72 -18.40 12.80 12.36
CA GLU A 72 -17.80 13.82 11.52
C GLU A 72 -16.44 13.34 10.96
N PRO A 73 -16.15 13.58 9.67
CA PRO A 73 -14.88 13.19 9.08
C PRO A 73 -13.70 13.88 9.76
N ARG A 74 -12.58 13.17 9.87
CA ARG A 74 -11.35 13.71 10.45
C ARG A 74 -10.13 13.29 9.65
N VAL A 75 -9.08 14.09 9.74
CA VAL A 75 -7.81 13.90 9.06
C VAL A 75 -6.66 13.97 10.06
N ARG A 76 -5.55 13.27 9.80
CA ARG A 76 -4.30 13.46 10.53
C ARG A 76 -3.10 13.46 9.59
N PHE A 77 -2.11 14.29 9.89
CA PHE A 77 -0.84 14.36 9.17
C PHE A 77 0.32 13.87 10.05
N GLY A 78 1.36 13.28 9.45
CA GLY A 78 2.45 12.62 10.19
C GLY A 78 2.16 11.16 10.55
N GLY A 79 1.17 10.55 9.88
CA GLY A 79 0.79 9.16 10.07
C GLY A 79 0.37 8.88 11.52
N ASP A 80 0.95 7.84 12.12
CA ASP A 80 0.59 7.38 13.47
C ASP A 80 0.93 8.37 14.59
N LYS A 81 1.83 9.32 14.31
CA LYS A 81 2.27 10.36 15.26
C LYS A 81 1.44 11.65 15.14
N GLY A 82 0.57 11.73 14.15
CA GLY A 82 -0.29 12.87 13.89
C GLY A 82 -1.47 12.97 14.84
N GLU A 83 -1.83 14.18 15.22
CA GLU A 83 -3.10 14.44 15.88
C GLU A 83 -4.25 14.45 14.88
N TRP A 84 -5.39 13.91 15.30
CA TRP A 84 -6.61 13.96 14.52
C TRP A 84 -7.26 15.33 14.63
N VAL A 85 -7.55 15.94 13.50
CA VAL A 85 -8.31 17.19 13.39
C VAL A 85 -9.58 16.98 12.57
N GLY A 86 -10.63 17.75 12.87
CA GLY A 86 -11.85 17.75 12.06
C GLY A 86 -11.56 18.14 10.61
N ALA A 87 -12.23 17.51 9.65
CA ALA A 87 -12.00 17.81 8.23
C ALA A 87 -12.41 19.27 7.89
N ASP A 88 -13.41 19.81 8.58
CA ASP A 88 -13.83 21.21 8.51
C ASP A 88 -12.73 22.17 8.99
N ALA A 89 -12.13 21.90 10.15
CA ALA A 89 -11.03 22.68 10.68
C ALA A 89 -9.78 22.63 9.78
N PHE A 90 -9.56 21.49 9.10
CA PHE A 90 -8.48 21.37 8.13
C PHE A 90 -8.68 22.26 6.91
N VAL A 91 -9.88 22.27 6.32
CA VAL A 91 -10.16 23.09 5.13
C VAL A 91 -10.01 24.59 5.43
N GLN A 92 -10.43 25.03 6.62
CA GLN A 92 -10.25 26.43 7.05
C GLN A 92 -8.77 26.82 7.19
N PHE A 93 -7.91 25.89 7.62
CA PHE A 93 -6.47 26.15 7.77
C PHE A 93 -5.76 26.34 6.42
N ASP A 94 -6.27 25.74 5.34
CA ASP A 94 -5.73 25.90 3.98
C ASP A 94 -6.14 27.25 3.37
N GLU A 95 -7.39 27.69 3.58
CA GLU A 95 -7.87 28.99 3.10
C GLU A 95 -7.16 30.20 3.74
N GLU A 96 -6.69 30.09 4.99
CA GLU A 96 -5.96 31.17 5.67
C GLU A 96 -4.48 31.26 5.26
N ARG A 97 -3.94 30.26 4.56
CA ARG A 97 -2.51 30.18 4.18
C ARG A 97 -2.25 30.12 2.66
N GLY A 98 -3.30 30.02 1.84
CA GLY A 98 -3.25 30.22 0.38
C GLY A 98 -3.28 31.69 -0.03
#